data_AF-A0A419E2U8-F1
#
_entry.id   AF-A0A419E2U8-F1
#
_cell.length_a   1.000
_cell.length_b   1.000
_cell.length_c   1.000
_cell.angle_alpha   90.00
_cell.angle_beta   90.00
_cell.angle_gamma   90.00
#
_symmetry.space_group_name_H-M   'P 1'
#
loop_
_entity.id
_entity.type
_entity.pdbx_description
1 polymer ?
#
loop_
_entity_poly.entity_id
_entity_poly.type
_entity_poly.pdbx_seq_one_letter_code
_entity_poly.pdbx_strand_id
1 'polypeptide(L)'
;MYYLSRNKEVIAEAKRFFIPKKGIRVGDTSSAGVAFTLLGSFPSLVLGREVFIGLKEYTESGDNTWRLKLRATLELSTITIIAEHIEQMREDLPAFYALLKDVKGIPIGILMEDFSEGGKVHISGTCSIPSEVTSLFGEDVLESDYTCNAGFYVGNRIKYGDFYPFFQTYQMEKALARHPMNQVMRLVTRNMWKHTFRLGKDL
;
A
#
# COMPACT_ATOMS: atom_id res chain seq x y z
N MET A 1 14.93 8.48 -7.56
CA MET A 1 14.14 9.29 -6.60
C MET A 1 13.70 8.38 -5.46
N TYR A 2 13.80 8.80 -4.19
CA TYR A 2 13.31 8.02 -3.05
C TYR A 2 11.79 7.81 -3.11
N TYR A 3 11.31 6.63 -2.70
CA TYR A 3 9.90 6.25 -2.82
C TYR A 3 8.95 7.26 -2.15
N LEU A 4 9.26 7.69 -0.92
CA LEU A 4 8.41 8.65 -0.20
C LEU A 4 8.31 10.01 -0.89
N SER A 5 9.39 10.48 -1.51
CA SER A 5 9.38 11.73 -2.28
C SER A 5 8.49 11.61 -3.50
N ARG A 6 8.65 10.53 -4.29
CA ARG A 6 7.79 10.23 -5.44
C ARG A 6 6.33 10.11 -5.02
N ASN A 7 6.05 9.34 -3.96
CA ASN A 7 4.71 9.11 -3.45
C ASN A 7 4.01 10.42 -3.08
N LYS A 8 4.73 11.34 -2.42
CA LYS A 8 4.20 12.68 -2.08
C LYS A 8 3.80 13.47 -3.33
N GLU A 9 4.63 13.44 -4.37
CA GLU A 9 4.37 14.17 -5.63
C GLU A 9 3.18 13.57 -6.38
N VAL A 10 3.12 12.25 -6.51
CA VAL A 10 2.00 11.55 -7.16
C VAL A 10 0.68 11.78 -6.39
N ILE A 11 0.71 11.78 -5.06
CA ILE A 11 -0.46 12.12 -4.25
C ILE A 11 -0.89 13.58 -4.51
N ALA A 12 0.05 14.52 -4.62
CA ALA A 12 -0.28 15.91 -4.91
C ALA A 12 -0.93 16.09 -6.30
N GLU A 13 -0.54 15.29 -7.29
CA GLU A 13 -1.19 15.23 -8.61
C GLU A 13 -2.58 14.60 -8.51
N ALA A 14 -2.72 13.47 -7.81
CA ALA A 14 -4.01 12.82 -7.60
C ALA A 14 -5.02 13.80 -6.99
N LYS A 15 -4.63 14.58 -5.98
CA LYS A 15 -5.50 15.60 -5.37
C LYS A 15 -5.98 16.70 -6.32
N ARG A 16 -5.30 16.88 -7.46
CA ARG A 16 -5.66 17.90 -8.46
C ARG A 16 -6.49 17.33 -9.60
N PHE A 17 -6.21 16.08 -9.99
CA PHE A 17 -6.69 15.52 -11.25
C PHE A 17 -7.63 14.33 -11.06
N PHE A 18 -7.57 13.66 -9.91
CA PHE A 18 -8.41 12.49 -9.65
C PHE A 18 -9.79 12.90 -9.14
N ILE A 19 -10.82 12.49 -9.87
CA ILE A 19 -12.22 12.60 -9.47
C ILE A 19 -12.73 11.18 -9.21
N PRO A 20 -12.99 10.78 -7.95
CA PRO A 20 -13.46 9.44 -7.64
C PRO A 20 -14.79 9.16 -8.32
N LYS A 21 -14.87 8.02 -8.99
CA LYS A 21 -16.12 7.49 -9.53
C LYS A 21 -16.71 6.46 -8.58
N LYS A 22 -17.99 6.14 -8.77
CA LYS A 22 -18.59 4.98 -8.09
C LYS A 22 -17.78 3.75 -8.48
N GLY A 23 -17.15 3.14 -7.47
CA GLY A 23 -16.18 2.10 -7.72
C GLY A 23 -16.79 0.74 -8.03
N ILE A 24 -15.97 -0.13 -8.62
CA ILE A 24 -16.29 -1.54 -8.88
C ILE A 24 -15.41 -2.39 -7.96
N ARG A 25 -16.02 -3.25 -7.16
CA ARG A 25 -15.30 -4.24 -6.34
C ARG A 25 -14.64 -5.25 -7.28
N VAL A 26 -13.32 -5.36 -7.23
CA VAL A 26 -12.52 -6.23 -8.13
C VAL A 26 -11.71 -7.28 -7.39
N GLY A 27 -11.69 -7.25 -6.05
CA GLY A 27 -11.04 -8.26 -5.23
C GLY A 27 -11.63 -8.35 -3.83
N ASP A 28 -11.65 -9.56 -3.29
CA ASP A 28 -11.98 -9.86 -1.90
C ASP A 28 -11.10 -11.01 -1.42
N THR A 29 -10.37 -10.79 -0.34
CA THR A 29 -9.62 -11.82 0.36
C THR A 29 -10.34 -12.11 1.66
N SER A 30 -11.28 -13.06 1.63
CA SER A 30 -12.16 -13.39 2.75
C SER A 30 -11.41 -13.83 4.02
N SER A 31 -10.23 -14.45 3.86
CA SER A 31 -9.34 -14.84 4.97
C SER A 31 -8.61 -13.66 5.62
N ALA A 32 -8.32 -12.60 4.85
CA ALA A 32 -7.61 -11.42 5.33
C ALA A 32 -8.54 -10.24 5.67
N GLY A 33 -9.83 -10.36 5.35
CA GLY A 33 -10.80 -9.28 5.47
C GLY A 33 -10.42 -8.06 4.63
N VAL A 34 -9.88 -8.27 3.43
CA VAL A 34 -9.43 -7.18 2.54
C VAL A 34 -10.30 -7.12 1.30
N ALA A 35 -10.70 -5.90 0.97
CA ALA A 35 -11.45 -5.51 -0.19
C ALA A 35 -10.58 -4.70 -1.15
N PHE A 36 -10.77 -4.85 -2.45
CA PHE A 36 -10.24 -3.88 -3.41
C PHE A 36 -11.32 -3.37 -4.36
N THR A 37 -11.46 -2.05 -4.42
CA THR A 37 -12.47 -1.35 -5.20
C THR A 37 -11.80 -0.36 -6.16
N LEU A 38 -11.94 -0.56 -7.47
CA LEU A 38 -11.46 0.37 -8.49
C LEU A 38 -12.22 1.70 -8.39
N LEU A 39 -11.54 2.84 -8.35
CA LEU A 39 -12.18 4.16 -8.26
C LEU A 39 -12.02 5.05 -9.49
N GLY A 40 -11.04 4.79 -10.36
CA GLY A 40 -10.81 5.56 -11.58
C GLY A 40 -9.33 5.69 -11.92
N SER A 41 -8.97 6.78 -12.59
CA SER A 41 -7.59 7.05 -13.00
C SER A 41 -7.33 8.55 -13.10
N PHE A 42 -6.05 8.92 -13.18
CA PHE A 42 -5.62 10.28 -13.52
C PHE A 42 -4.29 10.24 -14.30
N PRO A 43 -4.01 11.26 -15.14
CA PRO A 43 -2.70 11.40 -15.77
C PRO A 43 -1.67 11.92 -14.77
N SER A 44 -0.57 11.19 -14.57
CA SER A 44 0.54 11.61 -13.72
C SER A 44 1.69 12.15 -14.57
N LEU A 45 2.08 13.42 -14.34
CA LEU A 45 3.24 14.02 -15.00
C LEU A 45 4.53 13.51 -14.36
N VAL A 46 4.52 13.27 -13.04
CA VAL A 46 5.64 12.69 -12.28
C VAL A 46 6.04 11.31 -12.83
N LEU A 47 5.04 10.50 -13.22
CA LEU A 47 5.27 9.14 -13.73
C LEU A 47 5.23 9.05 -15.25
N GLY A 48 4.82 10.12 -15.95
CA GLY A 48 4.69 10.16 -17.40
C GLY A 48 3.65 9.19 -17.97
N ARG A 49 2.65 8.78 -17.18
CA ARG A 49 1.63 7.80 -17.59
C ARG A 49 0.31 8.02 -16.85
N GLU A 50 -0.74 7.38 -17.37
CA GLU A 50 -2.01 7.23 -16.64
C GLU A 50 -1.80 6.32 -15.42
N VAL A 51 -2.34 6.73 -14.28
CA VAL A 51 -2.33 5.97 -13.03
C VAL A 51 -3.75 5.59 -12.68
N PHE A 52 -4.02 4.28 -12.62
CA PHE A 52 -5.29 3.76 -12.14
C PHE A 52 -5.26 3.68 -10.61
N ILE A 53 -6.37 4.05 -9.98
CA ILE A 53 -6.50 4.14 -8.53
C ILE A 53 -7.51 3.12 -8.06
N GLY A 54 -7.11 2.31 -7.09
CA GLY A 54 -7.99 1.48 -6.30
C GLY A 54 -8.02 1.90 -4.83
N LEU A 55 -9.09 1.47 -4.17
CA LEU A 55 -9.33 1.60 -2.75
C LEU A 55 -9.22 0.22 -2.11
N LYS A 56 -8.23 0.09 -1.23
CA LYS A 56 -8.07 -1.05 -0.34
C LYS A 56 -8.84 -0.77 0.95
N GLU A 57 -9.82 -1.61 1.26
CA GLU A 57 -10.68 -1.51 2.45
C GLU A 57 -10.50 -2.75 3.33
N TYR A 58 -10.66 -2.60 4.64
CA TYR A 58 -10.55 -3.72 5.58
C TYR A 58 -11.91 -3.95 6.24
N THR A 59 -12.43 -5.16 6.10
CA THR A 59 -13.81 -5.53 6.45
C THR A 59 -13.96 -6.07 7.88
N GLU A 60 -12.87 -6.22 8.64
CA GLU A 60 -12.93 -6.65 10.04
C GLU A 60 -13.80 -5.68 10.87
N SER A 61 -14.75 -6.23 11.62
CA SER A 61 -15.72 -5.50 12.44
C SER A 61 -15.12 -5.10 13.80
N GLY A 62 -14.49 -3.93 13.88
CA GLY A 62 -13.98 -3.32 15.12
C GLY A 62 -13.74 -1.82 14.97
N ASP A 63 -13.22 -1.13 16.00
CA ASP A 63 -12.77 0.28 15.86
C ASP A 63 -11.58 0.34 14.89
N ASN A 64 -11.93 0.45 13.61
CA ASN A 64 -11.02 0.31 12.48
C ASN A 64 -10.11 1.52 12.28
N THR A 65 -10.38 2.61 12.99
CA THR A 65 -9.71 3.89 12.74
C THR A 65 -8.22 3.84 13.08
N TRP A 66 -7.89 3.38 14.28
CA TRP A 66 -6.49 3.27 14.72
C TRP A 66 -5.77 2.13 14.01
N ARG A 67 -6.46 1.00 13.76
CA ARG A 67 -5.93 -0.15 13.02
C ARG A 67 -5.56 0.22 11.60
N LEU A 68 -6.41 0.96 10.90
CA LEU A 68 -6.16 1.36 9.52
C LEU A 68 -4.97 2.32 9.42
N LYS A 69 -4.84 3.28 10.34
CA LYS A 69 -3.68 4.17 10.38
C LYS A 69 -2.38 3.40 10.65
N LEU A 70 -2.42 2.45 11.59
CA LEU A 70 -1.28 1.59 11.88
C LEU A 70 -0.91 0.73 10.66
N ARG A 71 -1.88 0.10 10.02
CA ARG A 71 -1.70 -0.69 8.78
C ARG A 71 -1.09 0.13 7.66
N ALA A 72 -1.65 1.30 7.36
CA ALA A 72 -1.11 2.19 6.35
C ALA A 72 0.34 2.62 6.67
N THR A 73 0.67 2.81 7.95
CA THR A 73 2.04 3.12 8.39
C THR A 73 2.98 1.95 8.15
N LEU A 74 2.58 0.74 8.53
CA LEU A 74 3.38 -0.47 8.36
C LEU A 74 3.61 -0.77 6.88
N GLU A 75 2.55 -0.86 6.08
CA GLU A 75 2.64 -1.19 4.65
C GLU A 75 3.47 -0.14 3.89
N LEU A 76 3.25 1.16 4.11
CA LEU A 76 4.06 2.21 3.48
C LEU A 76 5.54 2.14 3.91
N SER A 77 5.82 1.75 5.16
CA SER A 77 7.21 1.56 5.62
C SER A 77 7.86 0.36 4.93
N THR A 78 7.14 -0.76 4.83
CA THR A 78 7.60 -1.96 4.10
C THR A 78 7.92 -1.64 2.65
N ILE A 79 6.98 -1.00 1.93
CA ILE A 79 7.16 -0.59 0.54
C ILE A 79 8.38 0.32 0.39
N THR A 80 8.55 1.29 1.30
CA THR A 80 9.69 2.21 1.28
C THR A 80 11.02 1.47 1.43
N ILE A 81 11.11 0.55 2.39
CA ILE A 81 12.32 -0.23 2.65
C ILE A 81 12.68 -1.12 1.46
N ILE A 82 11.70 -1.84 0.90
CA ILE A 82 11.90 -2.68 -0.30
C ILE A 82 12.37 -1.79 -1.46
N ALA A 83 11.70 -0.68 -1.73
CA ALA A 83 12.06 0.22 -2.82
C ALA A 83 13.48 0.81 -2.67
N GLU A 84 13.94 1.04 -1.44
CA GLU A 84 15.26 1.60 -1.17
C GLU A 84 16.39 0.58 -1.21
N HIS A 85 16.14 -0.68 -0.84
CA HIS A 85 17.18 -1.70 -0.69
C HIS A 85 17.15 -2.79 -1.78
N ILE A 86 16.04 -2.95 -2.49
CA ILE A 86 15.84 -3.99 -3.53
C ILE A 86 15.42 -3.29 -4.82
N GLU A 87 16.40 -2.75 -5.55
CA GLU A 87 16.17 -1.89 -6.71
C GLU A 87 15.32 -2.56 -7.81
N GLN A 88 15.53 -3.85 -8.06
CA GLN A 88 14.79 -4.62 -9.07
C GLN A 88 13.29 -4.71 -8.79
N MET A 89 12.85 -4.57 -7.54
CA MET A 89 11.43 -4.65 -7.17
C MET A 89 10.70 -3.31 -7.27
N ARG A 90 11.40 -2.20 -7.53
CA ARG A 90 10.77 -0.85 -7.54
C ARG A 90 9.62 -0.71 -8.51
N GLU A 91 9.68 -1.41 -9.64
CA GLU A 91 8.62 -1.41 -10.65
C GLU A 91 7.45 -2.31 -10.25
N ASP A 92 7.66 -3.26 -9.34
CA ASP A 92 6.65 -4.23 -8.90
C ASP A 92 5.85 -3.77 -7.69
N LEU A 93 6.33 -2.72 -7.03
CA LEU A 93 5.63 -2.02 -5.96
C LEU A 93 4.63 -0.99 -6.51
N PRO A 94 3.61 -0.60 -5.73
CA PRO A 94 2.66 0.41 -6.17
C PRO A 94 3.36 1.73 -6.46
N ALA A 95 2.93 2.44 -7.49
CA ALA A 95 3.49 3.74 -7.83
C ALA A 95 3.26 4.78 -6.71
N PHE A 96 2.14 4.66 -6.00
CA PHE A 96 1.78 5.47 -4.85
C PHE A 96 0.95 4.67 -3.84
N TYR A 97 0.88 5.19 -2.62
CA TYR A 97 0.15 4.61 -1.50
C TYR A 97 -0.23 5.72 -0.50
N ALA A 98 -1.51 5.86 -0.20
CA ALA A 98 -2.05 6.96 0.61
C ALA A 98 -3.18 6.51 1.54
N LEU A 99 -3.18 7.02 2.78
CA LEU A 99 -4.29 6.86 3.70
C LEU A 99 -5.47 7.73 3.26
N LEU A 100 -6.64 7.12 3.02
CA LEU A 100 -7.87 7.86 2.73
C LEU A 100 -8.61 8.22 4.01
N LYS A 101 -9.02 9.47 4.11
CA LYS A 101 -9.85 9.99 5.19
C LYS A 101 -11.14 10.58 4.66
N ASP A 102 -12.22 10.41 5.40
CA ASP A 102 -13.50 11.04 5.12
C ASP A 102 -13.47 12.57 5.39
N VAL A 103 -14.62 13.22 5.18
CA VAL A 103 -14.81 14.65 5.43
C VAL A 103 -14.56 15.05 6.89
N LYS A 104 -14.77 14.14 7.85
CA LYS A 104 -14.50 14.34 9.28
C LYS A 104 -13.04 14.07 9.65
N GLY A 105 -12.23 13.58 8.72
CA GLY A 105 -10.83 13.22 8.95
C GLY A 105 -10.64 11.81 9.53
N ILE A 106 -11.67 10.98 9.49
CA ILE A 106 -11.65 9.58 9.94
C ILE A 106 -11.04 8.72 8.81
N PRO A 107 -9.97 7.95 9.08
CA PRO A 107 -9.50 6.88 8.21
C PRO A 107 -10.62 5.94 7.73
N ILE A 108 -10.76 5.77 6.41
CA ILE A 108 -11.79 4.91 5.80
C ILE A 108 -11.23 3.88 4.79
N GLY A 109 -10.01 4.06 4.32
CA GLY A 109 -9.33 3.05 3.51
C GLY A 109 -7.95 3.52 3.08
N ILE A 110 -7.40 2.85 2.08
CA ILE A 110 -6.09 3.16 1.52
C ILE A 110 -6.24 3.30 0.01
N LEU A 111 -5.85 4.45 -0.53
CA LEU A 111 -5.72 4.65 -1.96
C LEU A 111 -4.35 4.18 -2.42
N MET A 112 -4.32 3.38 -3.47
CA MET A 112 -3.09 2.90 -4.07
C MET A 112 -3.28 2.66 -5.56
N GLU A 113 -2.19 2.37 -6.26
CA GLU A 113 -2.25 1.97 -7.66
C GLU A 113 -3.12 0.72 -7.83
N ASP A 114 -4.05 0.77 -8.77
CA ASP A 114 -4.75 -0.40 -9.29
C ASP A 114 -3.93 -1.03 -10.42
N PHE A 115 -3.32 -2.17 -10.13
CA PHE A 115 -2.52 -2.89 -11.11
C PHE A 115 -3.34 -3.55 -12.23
N SER A 116 -4.67 -3.68 -12.08
CA SER A 116 -5.52 -4.18 -13.17
C SER A 116 -5.73 -3.16 -14.28
N GLU A 117 -5.22 -1.93 -14.12
CA GLU A 117 -5.41 -0.82 -15.06
C GLU A 117 -6.88 -0.55 -15.40
N GLY A 118 -7.72 -0.53 -14.36
CA GLY A 118 -9.16 -0.38 -14.51
C GLY A 118 -9.85 -1.67 -14.99
N GLY A 119 -9.33 -2.84 -14.64
CA GLY A 119 -9.85 -4.15 -15.03
C GLY A 119 -9.43 -4.62 -16.42
N LYS A 120 -8.53 -3.92 -17.10
CA LYS A 120 -8.00 -4.29 -18.42
C LYS A 120 -7.00 -5.44 -18.35
N VAL A 121 -6.23 -5.50 -17.27
CA VAL A 121 -5.21 -6.51 -17.04
C VAL A 121 -5.72 -7.50 -15.99
N HIS A 122 -5.66 -8.79 -16.32
CA HIS A 122 -6.08 -9.83 -15.43
C HIS A 122 -5.13 -9.95 -14.23
N ILE A 123 -5.71 -10.04 -13.03
CA ILE A 123 -4.99 -10.35 -11.79
C ILE A 123 -5.31 -11.79 -11.42
N SER A 124 -4.28 -12.61 -11.17
CA SER A 124 -4.46 -14.03 -10.85
C SER A 124 -3.38 -14.57 -9.93
N GLY A 125 -3.73 -15.66 -9.24
CA GLY A 125 -2.83 -16.40 -8.38
C GLY A 125 -2.29 -15.57 -7.22
N THR A 126 -1.52 -16.24 -6.37
CA THR A 126 -0.68 -15.58 -5.38
C THR A 126 0.76 -16.01 -5.60
N CYS A 127 1.69 -15.17 -5.18
CA CYS A 127 3.12 -15.42 -5.29
C CYS A 127 3.77 -15.09 -3.95
N SER A 128 4.67 -15.98 -3.52
CA SER A 128 5.52 -15.74 -2.37
C SER A 128 6.40 -14.51 -2.58
N ILE A 129 6.73 -13.85 -1.48
CA ILE A 129 7.76 -12.80 -1.53
C ILE A 129 9.12 -13.39 -1.92
N PRO A 130 9.96 -12.64 -2.64
CA PRO A 130 11.33 -13.05 -2.93
C PRO A 130 12.15 -13.20 -1.65
N SER A 131 13.11 -14.13 -1.66
CA SER A 131 14.04 -14.39 -0.54
C SER A 131 14.81 -13.15 -0.08
N GLU A 132 15.00 -12.18 -0.97
CA GLU A 132 15.65 -10.90 -0.74
C GLU A 132 14.84 -10.03 0.20
N VAL A 133 13.51 -10.07 0.09
CA VAL A 133 12.60 -9.39 1.02
C VAL A 133 12.70 -10.06 2.39
N THR A 134 12.66 -11.39 2.42
CA THR A 134 12.80 -12.17 3.66
C THR A 134 14.12 -11.87 4.38
N SER A 135 15.22 -11.80 3.63
CA SER A 135 16.55 -11.48 4.16
C SER A 135 16.65 -10.05 4.69
N LEU A 136 15.93 -9.11 4.06
CA LEU A 136 15.94 -7.70 4.45
C LEU A 136 15.20 -7.45 5.79
N PHE A 137 14.15 -8.21 6.06
CA PHE A 137 13.33 -8.06 7.26
C PHE A 137 13.66 -9.05 8.38
N GLY A 138 14.31 -10.17 8.04
CA GLY A 138 14.55 -11.29 8.94
C GLY A 138 13.36 -12.26 8.97
N GLU A 139 13.65 -13.56 8.89
CA GLU A 139 12.64 -14.63 8.88
C GLU A 139 11.77 -14.61 10.15
N ASP A 140 12.36 -14.33 11.31
CA ASP A 140 11.68 -14.29 12.61
C ASP A 140 10.59 -13.23 12.71
N VAL A 141 10.65 -12.25 11.82
CA VAL A 141 9.79 -11.08 11.85
C VAL A 141 8.54 -11.29 10.98
N LEU A 142 8.64 -12.18 9.99
CA LEU A 142 7.61 -12.42 8.99
C LEU A 142 6.63 -13.51 9.43
N GLU A 143 5.33 -13.25 9.28
CA GLU A 143 4.32 -14.29 9.44
C GLU A 143 4.31 -15.19 8.20
N SER A 144 4.71 -16.46 8.35
CA SER A 144 4.89 -17.44 7.26
C SER A 144 3.68 -17.53 6.33
N ASP A 145 2.48 -17.54 6.89
CA ASP A 145 1.23 -17.76 6.15
C ASP A 145 0.85 -16.56 5.27
N TYR A 146 1.38 -15.36 5.56
CA TYR A 146 1.02 -14.12 4.87
C TYR A 146 2.06 -13.67 3.84
N THR A 147 3.30 -14.14 3.96
CA THR A 147 4.31 -13.97 2.89
C THR A 147 3.88 -14.57 1.55
N CYS A 148 2.94 -15.53 1.55
CA CYS A 148 2.40 -16.16 0.35
C CYS A 148 1.39 -15.30 -0.42
N ASN A 149 0.86 -14.22 0.17
CA ASN A 149 -0.24 -13.43 -0.41
C ASN A 149 0.15 -12.02 -0.82
N ALA A 150 1.40 -11.62 -0.58
CA ALA A 150 1.85 -10.26 -0.85
C ALA A 150 2.03 -9.98 -2.35
N GLY A 151 2.36 -11.02 -3.12
CA GLY A 151 2.53 -10.97 -4.57
C GLY A 151 1.35 -11.57 -5.32
N PHE A 152 1.06 -11.04 -6.50
CA PHE A 152 0.05 -11.56 -7.42
C PHE A 152 0.49 -11.34 -8.87
N TYR A 153 0.01 -12.18 -9.79
CA TYR A 153 0.33 -12.04 -11.20
C TYR A 153 -0.60 -11.01 -11.84
N VAL A 154 -0.01 -10.07 -12.58
CA VAL A 154 -0.66 -9.02 -13.36
C VAL A 154 -0.20 -9.21 -14.81
N GLY A 155 -1.03 -9.90 -15.59
CA GLY A 155 -0.59 -10.50 -16.85
C GLY A 155 0.56 -11.48 -16.62
N ASN A 156 1.74 -11.22 -17.21
CA ASN A 156 2.93 -12.07 -17.08
C ASN A 156 3.97 -11.52 -16.09
N ARG A 157 3.61 -10.51 -15.28
CA ARG A 157 4.51 -9.89 -14.31
C ARG A 157 3.99 -10.11 -12.90
N ILE A 158 4.88 -10.18 -11.94
CA ILE A 158 4.51 -10.23 -10.52
C ILE A 158 4.44 -8.79 -10.01
N LYS A 159 3.39 -8.47 -9.26
CA LYS A 159 3.24 -7.22 -8.52
C LYS A 159 3.02 -7.50 -7.06
N TYR A 160 3.45 -6.56 -6.21
CA TYR A 160 3.33 -6.66 -4.77
C TYR A 160 2.52 -5.49 -4.25
N GLY A 161 1.42 -5.77 -3.55
CA GLY A 161 0.48 -4.74 -3.11
C GLY A 161 -0.21 -5.03 -1.77
N ASP A 162 -0.12 -6.25 -1.28
CA ASP A 162 -0.75 -6.64 -0.02
C ASP A 162 0.27 -6.97 1.06
N PHE A 163 0.73 -5.94 1.78
CA PHE A 163 1.76 -6.08 2.81
C PHE A 163 1.19 -6.36 4.23
N TYR A 164 0.02 -7.01 4.29
CA TYR A 164 -0.78 -7.22 5.50
C TYR A 164 -0.32 -8.39 6.39
N PRO A 165 -0.36 -8.19 7.72
CA PRO A 165 0.80 -7.63 8.39
C PRO A 165 2.04 -8.51 8.16
N PHE A 166 3.05 -7.93 7.52
CA PHE A 166 4.38 -8.53 7.42
C PHE A 166 5.06 -8.81 8.78
N PHE A 167 4.50 -8.35 9.91
CA PHE A 167 5.16 -8.39 11.21
C PHE A 167 4.28 -9.15 12.19
N GLN A 168 4.84 -10.19 12.83
CA GLN A 168 4.22 -10.80 14.01
C GLN A 168 3.81 -9.69 14.98
N THR A 169 2.51 -9.46 15.09
CA THR A 169 1.93 -8.26 15.72
C THR A 169 2.24 -8.12 17.22
N TYR A 170 2.96 -9.07 17.82
CA TYR A 170 3.05 -9.24 19.27
C TYR A 170 4.45 -9.19 19.90
N GLN A 171 5.53 -8.87 19.18
CA GLN A 171 6.87 -8.61 19.80
C GLN A 171 7.57 -7.33 19.28
N MET A 172 6.79 -6.29 19.00
CA MET A 172 7.19 -5.05 18.31
C MET A 172 8.39 -4.28 18.91
N GLU A 173 8.52 -4.17 20.23
CA GLU A 173 9.40 -3.12 20.77
C GLU A 173 10.89 -3.44 20.70
N LYS A 174 11.29 -4.69 20.94
CA LYS A 174 12.72 -5.06 20.98
C LYS A 174 13.27 -5.40 19.59
N ALA A 175 12.49 -6.09 18.75
CA ALA A 175 12.91 -6.47 17.41
C ALA A 175 12.99 -5.26 16.47
N LEU A 176 11.96 -4.39 16.48
CA LEU A 176 11.96 -3.21 15.62
C LEU A 176 12.99 -2.17 16.08
N ALA A 177 13.28 -2.03 17.38
CA ALA A 177 14.16 -0.96 17.89
C ALA A 177 15.52 -0.86 17.14
N ARG A 178 16.08 -2.00 16.69
CA ARG A 178 17.34 -2.08 15.97
C ARG A 178 17.19 -2.29 14.45
N HIS A 179 15.97 -2.53 13.97
CA HIS A 179 15.67 -2.82 12.57
C HIS A 179 15.62 -1.52 11.74
N PRO A 180 16.11 -1.51 10.48
CA PRO A 180 15.92 -0.38 9.54
C PRO A 180 14.47 0.11 9.48
N MET A 181 13.53 -0.81 9.65
CA MET A 181 12.11 -0.51 9.68
C MET A 181 11.67 0.45 10.77
N ASN A 182 12.26 0.45 11.96
CA ASN A 182 11.86 1.40 13.00
C ASN A 182 12.19 2.84 12.62
N GLN A 183 13.33 3.08 11.94
CA GLN A 183 13.67 4.41 11.46
C GLN A 183 12.67 4.89 10.40
N VAL A 184 12.35 4.02 9.43
CA VAL A 184 11.37 4.32 8.38
C VAL A 184 9.96 4.48 8.95
N MET A 185 9.53 3.61 9.87
CA MET A 185 8.23 3.72 10.54
C MET A 185 8.10 5.04 11.30
N ARG A 186 9.15 5.48 12.01
CA ARG A 186 9.15 6.81 12.67
C ARG A 186 9.05 7.93 11.65
N LEU A 187 9.78 7.84 10.53
CA LEU A 187 9.72 8.82 9.46
C LEU A 187 8.32 8.89 8.83
N VAL A 188 7.75 7.75 8.47
CA VAL A 188 6.40 7.61 7.90
C VAL A 188 5.36 8.10 8.89
N THR A 189 5.43 7.69 10.16
CA THR A 189 4.49 8.14 11.21
C THR A 189 4.48 9.66 11.35
N ARG A 190 5.67 10.29 11.41
CA ARG A 190 5.80 11.76 11.50
C ARG A 190 5.31 12.48 10.26
N ASN A 191 5.38 11.85 9.09
CA ASN A 191 5.06 12.45 7.80
C ASN A 191 3.77 11.91 7.16
N MET A 192 2.98 11.11 7.88
CA MET A 192 1.80 10.44 7.32
C MET A 192 0.80 11.42 6.70
N TRP A 193 0.75 12.66 7.20
CA TRP A 193 -0.08 13.73 6.63
C TRP A 193 0.27 14.07 5.17
N LYS A 194 1.52 13.86 4.74
CA LYS A 194 1.96 14.01 3.33
C LYS A 194 1.52 12.83 2.46
N HIS A 195 1.16 11.72 3.09
CA HIS A 195 0.72 10.48 2.47
C HIS A 195 -0.76 10.21 2.78
N THR A 196 -1.54 11.29 2.90
CA THR A 196 -2.97 11.25 3.24
C THR A 196 -3.78 11.99 2.18
N PHE A 197 -4.90 11.41 1.81
CA PHE A 197 -5.94 11.98 0.95
C PHE A 197 -7.22 12.21 1.78
N ARG A 198 -7.84 13.40 1.70
CA ARG A 198 -9.04 13.74 2.47
C ARG A 198 -10.21 14.11 1.57
N LEU A 199 -11.29 13.34 1.65
CA LEU A 199 -12.53 13.62 0.92
C LEU A 199 -13.08 15.01 1.28
N GLY A 200 -13.57 15.73 0.25
CA GLY A 200 -14.20 17.06 0.36
C GLY A 200 -13.26 18.23 0.66
N LYS A 201 -11.98 17.97 0.99
CA LYS A 201 -10.94 19.01 1.05
C LYS A 201 -9.99 18.90 -0.14
N ASP A 202 -9.66 17.68 -0.52
CA ASP A 202 -8.78 17.36 -1.64
C ASP A 202 -9.56 16.94 -2.90
N LEU A 203 -10.90 17.02 -2.88
CA LEU A 203 -11.83 16.81 -3.99
C LEU A 203 -12.78 18.00 -4.04
#